data_AF-A0A962EDL8-F1
#
_entry.id   AF-A0A962EDL8-F1
#
_cell.length_a   1.000
_cell.length_b   1.000
_cell.length_c   1.000
_cell.angle_alpha   90.00
_cell.angle_beta   90.00
_cell.angle_gamma   90.00
#
_symmetry.space_group_name_H-M   'P 1'
#
loop_
_entity.id
_entity.type
_entity.pdbx_description
1 polymer ?
#
loop_
_entity_poly.entity_id
_entity_poly.type
_entity_poly.pdbx_seq_one_letter_code
_entity_poly.pdbx_strand_id
1 'polypeptide(L)'
;MASTARTLTVALAAACAGLLGGLSFSVAADQPLMQSALSHLESAERDLERATPDKGGHRAEALRLVRAAQKEVRQGIKYDRRH
;
A
#
# COMPACT_ATOMS: atom_id res chain seq x y z
N MET A 1 10.89 30.41 -54.01
CA MET A 1 11.62 29.90 -52.82
C MET A 1 10.85 30.25 -51.53
N ALA A 2 9.64 29.71 -51.35
CA ALA A 2 8.80 29.99 -50.17
C ALA A 2 7.79 28.86 -49.89
N SER A 3 8.16 27.59 -50.10
CA SER A 3 7.23 26.45 -49.89
C SER A 3 7.81 25.27 -49.10
N THR A 4 9.08 25.31 -48.73
CA THR A 4 9.74 24.22 -47.96
C THR A 4 9.76 24.47 -46.44
N ALA A 5 9.44 25.68 -45.98
CA ALA A 5 9.49 26.04 -44.56
C ALA A 5 8.23 25.67 -43.76
N ARG A 6 7.12 25.29 -44.43
CA ARG A 6 5.82 25.05 -43.76
C ARG A 6 5.55 23.58 -43.45
N THR A 7 6.33 22.66 -43.99
CA THR A 7 6.21 21.20 -43.77
C THR A 7 7.09 20.68 -42.64
N LEU A 8 8.02 21.48 -42.11
CA LEU A 8 8.92 21.06 -41.01
C LEU A 8 8.34 21.31 -39.61
N THR A 9 7.26 22.09 -39.47
CA THR A 9 6.63 22.33 -38.16
C THR A 9 5.71 21.20 -37.69
N VAL A 10 5.25 20.34 -38.60
CA VAL A 10 4.34 19.23 -38.24
C VAL A 10 5.10 17.98 -37.77
N ALA A 11 6.37 17.81 -38.15
CA ALA A 11 7.17 16.66 -37.75
C ALA A 11 7.71 16.74 -36.31
N LEU A 12 7.77 17.94 -35.70
CA LEU A 12 8.24 18.11 -34.32
C LEU A 12 7.11 17.98 -33.28
N ALA A 13 5.84 18.04 -33.69
CA ALA A 13 4.71 17.85 -32.78
C ALA A 13 4.45 16.36 -32.45
N ALA A 14 4.95 15.42 -33.27
CA ALA A 14 4.72 13.99 -33.09
C ALA A 14 5.76 13.30 -32.18
N ALA A 15 6.91 13.92 -31.90
CA ALA A 15 7.98 13.31 -31.11
C ALA A 15 7.90 13.60 -29.59
N CYS A 16 7.14 14.60 -29.16
CA CYS A 16 7.02 14.96 -27.74
C CYS A 16 5.85 14.26 -27.02
N ALA A 17 4.93 13.63 -27.74
CA ALA A 17 3.77 12.96 -27.14
C ALA A 17 4.09 11.55 -26.57
N GLY A 18 5.22 10.95 -26.94
CA GLY A 18 5.57 9.57 -26.54
C GLY A 18 6.37 9.44 -25.24
N LEU A 19 6.93 10.53 -24.71
CA LEU A 19 7.84 10.47 -23.55
C LEU A 19 7.17 10.68 -22.17
N LEU A 20 5.86 10.91 -22.14
CA LEU A 20 5.09 11.11 -20.90
C LEU A 20 4.19 9.93 -20.51
N GLY A 21 4.12 8.88 -21.33
CA GLY A 21 3.20 7.73 -21.11
C GLY A 21 3.74 6.58 -20.25
N GLY A 22 4.93 6.72 -19.65
CA GLY A 22 5.69 5.57 -19.11
C GLY A 22 5.73 5.41 -17.59
N LEU A 23 5.11 6.28 -16.80
CA LEU A 23 5.06 6.10 -15.35
C LEU A 23 3.71 5.53 -14.94
N SER A 24 3.46 4.28 -15.33
CA SER A 24 2.51 3.44 -14.61
C SER A 24 3.11 3.12 -13.25
N PHE A 25 3.05 4.07 -12.32
CA PHE A 25 3.06 3.70 -10.92
C PHE A 25 1.80 2.87 -10.73
N SER A 26 1.94 1.54 -10.76
CA SER A 26 1.00 0.68 -10.06
C SER A 26 1.07 1.07 -8.60
N VAL A 27 0.31 2.10 -8.22
CA VAL A 27 -0.14 2.33 -6.87
C VAL A 27 -0.97 1.10 -6.56
N ALA A 28 -0.28 0.03 -6.13
CA ALA A 28 -0.92 -1.04 -5.39
C ALA A 28 -1.61 -0.30 -4.24
N ALA A 29 -2.94 -0.23 -4.30
CA ALA A 29 -3.74 0.67 -3.50
C ALA A 29 -3.19 0.76 -2.07
N ASP A 30 -2.59 1.91 -1.75
CA ASP A 30 -2.04 2.12 -0.42
C ASP A 30 -3.24 2.10 0.52
N GLN A 31 -3.24 1.16 1.47
CA GLN A 31 -4.26 1.04 2.52
C GLN A 31 -3.68 1.60 3.83
N PRO A 32 -3.45 2.93 3.94
CA PRO A 32 -2.71 3.52 5.06
C PRO A 32 -3.39 3.26 6.40
N LEU A 33 -4.72 3.19 6.44
CA LEU A 33 -5.48 2.89 7.64
C LEU A 33 -5.32 1.43 8.07
N MET A 34 -5.32 0.48 7.14
CA MET A 34 -5.08 -0.93 7.47
C MET A 34 -3.62 -1.15 7.90
N GLN A 35 -2.67 -0.46 7.28
CA GLN A 35 -1.26 -0.50 7.68
C GLN A 35 -1.05 0.11 9.08
N SER A 36 -1.74 1.21 9.39
CA SER A 36 -1.76 1.81 10.72
C SER A 36 -2.38 0.87 11.75
N ALA A 37 -3.52 0.24 11.43
CA ALA A 37 -4.16 -0.75 12.30
C ALA A 37 -3.22 -1.93 12.59
N LEU A 38 -2.50 -2.43 11.58
CA LEU A 38 -1.51 -3.48 11.74
C LEU A 38 -0.39 -3.09 12.71
N SER A 39 0.15 -1.88 12.56
CA SER A 39 1.19 -1.35 13.45
C SER A 39 0.72 -1.23 14.91
N HIS A 40 -0.52 -0.79 15.14
CA HIS A 40 -1.11 -0.75 16.47
C HIS A 40 -1.28 -2.16 17.07
N LEU A 41 -1.72 -3.13 16.27
CA LEU A 41 -1.87 -4.52 16.72
C LEU A 41 -0.52 -5.18 17.04
N GLU A 42 0.52 -4.92 16.26
CA GLU A 42 1.89 -5.40 16.54
C GLU A 42 2.44 -4.78 17.83
N SER A 43 2.08 -3.52 18.11
CA SER A 43 2.44 -2.86 19.37
C SER A 43 1.71 -3.47 20.56
N ALA A 44 0.40 -3.71 20.43
CA ALA A 44 -0.40 -4.39 21.45
C ALA A 44 0.10 -5.81 21.74
N GLU A 45 0.53 -6.56 20.71
CA GLU A 45 1.14 -7.89 20.89
C GLU A 45 2.38 -7.82 21.78
N ARG A 46 3.32 -6.90 21.48
CA ARG A 46 4.55 -6.73 22.27
C ARG A 46 4.25 -6.38 23.73
N ASP A 47 3.24 -5.56 23.99
CA ASP A 47 2.84 -5.21 25.34
C ASP A 47 2.23 -6.41 26.10
N LEU A 48 1.41 -7.22 25.43
CA LEU A 48 0.81 -8.44 26.00
C LEU A 48 1.82 -9.56 26.25
N GLU A 49 2.87 -9.66 25.44
CA GLU A 49 3.99 -10.58 25.66
C GLU A 49 4.83 -10.19 26.87
N ARG A 50 4.97 -8.89 27.15
CA ARG A 50 5.73 -8.35 28.28
C ARG A 50 4.92 -8.23 29.57
N ALA A 51 3.59 -8.34 29.50
CA ALA A 51 2.71 -8.21 30.65
C ALA A 51 2.96 -9.31 31.70
N THR A 52 2.82 -8.93 32.98
CA THR A 52 2.94 -9.84 34.12
C THR A 52 1.91 -10.99 34.07
N PRO A 53 2.11 -12.08 34.86
CA PRO A 53 1.40 -13.34 34.69
C PRO A 53 -0.11 -13.24 34.62
N ASP A 54 -0.67 -14.26 33.96
CA ASP A 54 -1.99 -14.28 33.36
C ASP A 54 -3.08 -13.85 34.34
N LYS A 55 -3.65 -12.66 34.10
CA LYS A 55 -4.66 -11.99 34.93
C LYS A 55 -6.00 -12.76 34.84
N GLY A 56 -6.01 -14.03 35.25
CA GLY A 56 -7.16 -14.93 35.11
C GLY A 56 -7.35 -15.52 33.70
N GLY A 57 -6.32 -15.64 32.87
CA GLY A 57 -6.44 -16.14 31.49
C GLY A 57 -6.56 -15.03 30.43
N HIS A 58 -6.87 -13.80 30.86
CA HIS A 58 -7.16 -12.69 29.95
C HIS A 58 -5.96 -12.24 29.13
N ARG A 59 -4.73 -12.36 29.65
CA ARG A 59 -3.54 -11.96 28.89
C ARG A 59 -3.33 -12.90 27.70
N ALA A 60 -3.44 -14.20 27.94
CA ALA A 60 -3.31 -15.21 26.89
C ALA A 60 -4.43 -15.08 25.85
N GLU A 61 -5.67 -14.86 26.30
CA GLU A 61 -6.80 -14.69 25.38
C GLU A 61 -6.68 -13.40 24.55
N ALA A 62 -6.29 -12.28 25.16
CA ALA A 62 -6.03 -11.04 24.43
C ALA A 62 -4.93 -11.22 23.37
N LEU A 63 -3.84 -11.93 23.71
CA LEU A 63 -2.75 -12.21 22.77
C LEU A 63 -3.24 -13.05 21.58
N ARG A 64 -4.09 -14.05 21.83
CA ARG A 64 -4.72 -14.87 20.79
C ARG A 64 -5.58 -14.03 19.84
N LEU A 65 -6.41 -13.15 20.39
CA LEU A 65 -7.30 -12.27 19.62
C LEU A 65 -6.51 -11.25 18.79
N VAL A 66 -5.46 -10.65 19.37
CA VAL A 66 -4.60 -9.69 18.66
C VAL A 66 -3.93 -10.35 17.45
N ARG A 67 -3.37 -11.55 17.61
CA ARG A 67 -2.76 -12.30 16.50
C ARG A 67 -3.77 -12.67 15.41
N ALA A 68 -4.99 -13.03 15.79
CA ALA A 68 -6.06 -13.29 14.83
C ALA A 68 -6.42 -12.02 14.04
N ALA A 69 -6.57 -10.88 14.71
CA ALA A 69 -6.84 -9.60 14.05
C ALA A 69 -5.72 -9.19 13.08
N GLN A 70 -4.44 -9.37 13.46
CA GLN A 70 -3.32 -9.10 12.55
C GLN A 70 -3.40 -9.95 11.28
N LYS A 71 -3.76 -11.23 11.41
CA LYS A 71 -3.92 -12.12 10.25
C LYS A 71 -4.97 -11.58 9.29
N GLU A 72 -6.15 -11.20 9.79
CA GLU A 72 -7.23 -10.65 8.96
C GLU A 72 -6.84 -9.33 8.30
N VAL A 73 -6.17 -8.43 9.02
CA VAL A 73 -5.67 -7.17 8.44
C VAL A 73 -4.67 -7.43 7.32
N ARG A 74 -3.73 -8.35 7.51
CA ARG A 74 -2.77 -8.74 6.45
C ARG A 74 -3.50 -9.35 5.24
N GLN A 75 -4.57 -10.12 5.44
CA GLN A 75 -5.37 -10.64 4.32
C GLN A 75 -6.15 -9.53 3.62
N GLY A 76 -6.73 -8.57 4.33
CA GLY A 76 -7.42 -7.42 3.72
C GLY A 76 -6.48 -6.59 2.85
N ILE A 77 -5.30 -6.24 3.35
CA ILE A 77 -4.26 -5.55 2.59
C ILE A 77 -3.87 -6.36 1.33
N LYS A 78 -3.73 -7.68 1.46
CA LYS A 78 -3.37 -8.56 0.34
C LYS A 78 -4.50 -8.72 -0.68
N TYR A 79 -5.76 -8.71 -0.24
CA TYR A 79 -6.92 -8.80 -1.10
C TYR A 79 -7.03 -7.56 -1.99
N ASP A 80 -6.89 -6.37 -1.40
CA ASP A 80 -6.94 -5.07 -2.07
C ASP A 80 -5.78 -4.88 -3.07
N ARG A 81 -4.61 -5.46 -2.80
CA ARG A 81 -3.49 -5.50 -3.78
C ARG A 81 -3.78 -6.38 -5.01
N ARG A 82 -4.82 -7.21 -4.97
CA ARG A 82 -5.12 -8.22 -6.00
C ARG A 82 -6.45 -7.98 -6.74
N HIS A 83 -7.32 -7.11 -6.24
CA HIS A 83 -8.68 -6.85 -6.76
C HIS A 83 -8.95 -5.35 -6.73
#